data_AF-A0A536AVF0-F1
#
_entry.id   AF-A0A536AVF0-F1
#
_cell.length_a   1.000
_cell.length_b   1.000
_cell.length_c   1.000
_cell.angle_alpha   90.00
_cell.angle_beta   90.00
_cell.angle_gamma   90.00
#
_symmetry.space_group_name_H-M   'P 1'
#
loop_
_entity.id
_entity.type
_entity.pdbx_description
1 polymer ?
#
loop_
_entity_poly.entity_id
_entity_poly.type
_entity_poly.pdbx_seq_one_letter_code
_entity_poly.pdbx_strand_id
1 'polypeptide(L)'
;MGRLLAGDFAGVLASAARREQFLPTGKVHATLLLAAAAAAAMGMPEEKSFREQLIDGEANPTDIAACDFVSAYYGIRESESSYHAIRSAGYPKGLVDQALFGPLGVLAAARWRIDDQPFVERIEAVVERTGHARGRALLTQAAGVRAMQRGELAKAEKLVFDAIQAFGTLRLDYERAVALADHARVLAALGRAEHRQECDEAKAIAERLGAVALRNAVEQVAVAI
;
A
#
# COMPACT_ATOMS: atom_id res chain seq x y z
N MET A 1 -9.52 -9.32 -3.75
CA MET A 1 -8.86 -8.51 -2.70
C MET A 1 -7.90 -9.34 -1.86
N GLY A 2 -8.32 -10.44 -1.23
CA GLY A 2 -7.45 -11.24 -0.35
C GLY A 2 -6.08 -11.62 -0.92
N ARG A 3 -6.00 -12.02 -2.21
CA ARG A 3 -4.72 -12.30 -2.88
C ARG A 3 -3.79 -11.09 -2.95
N LEU A 4 -4.33 -9.91 -3.29
CA LEU A 4 -3.55 -8.67 -3.35
C LEU A 4 -2.97 -8.32 -1.97
N LEU A 5 -3.81 -8.41 -0.93
CA LEU A 5 -3.39 -8.16 0.46
C LEU A 5 -2.38 -9.18 0.99
N ALA A 6 -2.34 -10.38 0.41
CA ALA A 6 -1.37 -11.42 0.73
C ALA A 6 -0.07 -11.29 -0.08
N GLY A 7 0.04 -10.31 -0.98
CA GLY A 7 1.19 -10.17 -1.90
C GLY A 7 1.21 -11.19 -3.04
N ASP A 8 0.13 -11.94 -3.28
CA ASP A 8 -0.01 -12.87 -4.40
C ASP A 8 -0.42 -12.14 -5.69
N PHE A 9 0.48 -11.30 -6.22
CA PHE A 9 0.22 -10.46 -7.39
C PHE A 9 -0.04 -11.30 -8.65
N ALA A 10 0.76 -12.34 -8.88
CA ALA A 10 0.56 -13.26 -10.00
C ALA A 10 -0.81 -13.95 -9.95
N GLY A 11 -1.26 -14.37 -8.76
CA GLY A 11 -2.58 -14.96 -8.59
C GLY A 11 -3.73 -13.96 -8.77
N VAL A 12 -3.53 -12.67 -8.47
CA VAL A 12 -4.48 -11.61 -8.81
C VAL A 12 -4.62 -11.48 -10.33
N LEU A 13 -3.50 -11.42 -11.06
CA LEU A 13 -3.50 -11.33 -12.53
C LEU A 13 -4.13 -12.57 -13.19
N ALA A 14 -3.83 -13.77 -12.69
CA ALA A 14 -4.43 -15.01 -13.16
C ALA A 14 -5.95 -15.04 -12.94
N SER A 15 -6.43 -14.45 -11.85
CA SER A 15 -7.87 -14.30 -11.57
C SER A 15 -8.51 -13.32 -12.55
N ALA A 16 -7.83 -12.21 -12.87
CA ALA A 16 -8.31 -11.23 -13.83
C ALA A 16 -8.37 -11.75 -15.26
N ALA A 17 -7.44 -12.62 -15.67
CA ALA A 17 -7.48 -13.26 -16.99
C ALA A 17 -8.71 -14.15 -17.19
N ARG A 18 -9.31 -14.67 -16.11
CA ARG A 18 -10.49 -15.56 -16.15
C ARG A 18 -11.81 -14.84 -15.88
N ARG A 19 -11.79 -13.51 -15.74
CA ARG A 19 -12.94 -12.72 -15.26
C ARG A 19 -14.19 -12.83 -16.14
N GLU A 20 -14.01 -12.87 -17.47
CA GLU A 20 -15.11 -12.88 -18.46
C GLU A 20 -15.86 -14.23 -18.49
N GLN A 21 -15.23 -15.29 -17.99
CA GLN A 21 -15.83 -16.62 -17.98
C GLN A 21 -16.81 -16.83 -16.81
N PHE A 22 -16.78 -16.00 -15.76
CA PHE A 22 -17.41 -16.35 -14.48
C PHE A 22 -18.08 -15.20 -13.70
N LEU A 23 -17.98 -13.92 -14.12
CA LEU A 23 -18.38 -12.80 -13.26
C LEU A 23 -19.39 -11.83 -13.90
N PRO A 24 -20.42 -11.39 -13.15
CA PRO A 24 -21.27 -10.26 -13.54
C PRO A 24 -20.48 -8.94 -13.54
N THR A 25 -20.93 -7.95 -14.32
CA THR A 25 -20.22 -6.71 -14.65
C THR A 25 -19.61 -5.96 -13.46
N GLY A 26 -20.34 -5.79 -12.34
CA GLY A 26 -19.79 -5.10 -11.15
C GLY A 26 -18.62 -5.83 -10.47
N LYS A 27 -18.54 -7.17 -10.58
CA LYS A 27 -17.39 -7.95 -10.09
C LYS A 27 -16.20 -7.88 -11.06
N VAL A 28 -16.44 -7.52 -12.32
CA VAL A 28 -15.39 -7.30 -13.33
C VAL A 28 -14.59 -6.04 -13.00
N HIS A 29 -15.25 -4.93 -12.64
CA HIS A 29 -14.54 -3.69 -12.26
C HIS A 29 -13.63 -3.87 -11.05
N ALA A 30 -14.15 -4.46 -9.96
CA ALA A 30 -13.34 -4.77 -8.80
C ALA A 30 -12.14 -5.68 -9.12
N THR A 31 -12.30 -6.60 -10.07
CA THR A 31 -11.21 -7.48 -10.50
C THR A 31 -10.15 -6.74 -11.31
N LEU A 32 -10.56 -5.86 -12.23
CA LEU A 32 -9.66 -5.04 -13.04
C LEU A 32 -8.87 -4.05 -12.18
N LEU A 33 -9.50 -3.41 -11.20
CA LEU A 33 -8.83 -2.52 -10.24
C LEU A 33 -7.70 -3.25 -9.49
N LEU A 34 -7.98 -4.46 -9.02
CA LEU A 34 -6.98 -5.26 -8.30
C LEU A 34 -5.87 -5.72 -9.24
N ALA A 35 -6.21 -6.04 -10.49
CA ALA A 35 -5.25 -6.41 -11.53
C ALA A 35 -4.32 -5.26 -11.87
N ALA A 36 -4.83 -4.04 -12.00
CA ALA A 36 -4.03 -2.83 -12.19
C ALA A 36 -3.04 -2.64 -11.03
N ALA A 37 -3.50 -2.77 -9.78
CA ALA A 37 -2.62 -2.69 -8.61
C ALA A 37 -1.53 -3.78 -8.59
N ALA A 38 -1.88 -5.01 -8.95
CA ALA A 38 -0.92 -6.11 -9.03
C ALA A 38 0.10 -5.91 -10.16
N ALA A 39 -0.36 -5.48 -11.34
CA ALA A 39 0.51 -5.12 -12.45
C ALA A 39 1.45 -3.96 -12.07
N ALA A 40 0.95 -2.96 -11.35
CA ALA A 40 1.75 -1.86 -10.82
C ALA A 40 2.85 -2.35 -9.87
N ALA A 41 2.51 -3.25 -8.93
CA ALA A 41 3.48 -3.87 -8.03
C ALA A 41 4.57 -4.64 -8.79
N MET A 42 4.18 -5.35 -9.85
CA MET A 42 5.06 -6.15 -10.71
C MET A 42 5.80 -5.33 -11.78
N GLY A 43 5.56 -4.02 -11.90
CA GLY A 43 6.18 -3.17 -12.92
C GLY A 43 5.76 -3.53 -14.35
N MET A 44 4.54 -4.04 -14.51
CA MET A 44 4.00 -4.57 -15.77
C MET A 44 3.26 -3.49 -16.59
N PRO A 45 3.46 -3.42 -17.92
CA PRO A 45 2.76 -2.45 -18.77
C PRO A 45 1.23 -2.63 -18.79
N GLU A 46 0.76 -3.84 -18.47
CA GLU A 46 -0.65 -4.21 -18.36
C GLU A 46 -1.41 -3.37 -17.32
N GLU A 47 -0.73 -2.70 -16.39
CA GLU A 47 -1.32 -1.71 -15.48
C GLU A 47 -2.23 -0.73 -16.24
N LYS A 48 -1.73 -0.17 -17.36
CA LYS A 48 -2.48 0.79 -18.17
C LYS A 48 -3.65 0.15 -18.89
N SER A 49 -3.46 -1.07 -19.40
CA SER A 49 -4.53 -1.79 -20.11
C SER A 49 -5.70 -2.13 -19.18
N PHE A 50 -5.44 -2.54 -17.93
CA PHE A 50 -6.51 -2.80 -16.97
C PHE A 50 -7.27 -1.53 -16.60
N ARG A 51 -6.57 -0.40 -16.50
CA ARG A 51 -7.20 0.91 -16.29
C ARG A 51 -8.06 1.32 -17.49
N GLU A 52 -7.59 1.17 -18.72
CA GLU A 52 -8.35 1.47 -19.93
C GLU A 52 -9.61 0.60 -20.01
N GLN A 53 -9.50 -0.70 -19.72
CA GLN A 53 -10.65 -1.61 -19.67
C GLN A 53 -11.69 -1.22 -18.60
N LEU A 54 -11.29 -0.58 -17.50
CA LEU A 54 -12.24 -0.02 -16.53
C LEU A 54 -13.03 1.15 -17.13
N ILE A 55 -12.35 2.03 -17.86
CA ILE A 55 -12.97 3.19 -18.51
C ILE A 55 -13.92 2.73 -19.61
N ASP A 56 -13.47 1.83 -20.48
CA ASP A 56 -14.28 1.26 -21.57
C ASP A 56 -15.47 0.46 -21.04
N GLY A 57 -15.31 -0.16 -19.87
CA GLY A 57 -16.38 -0.85 -19.16
C GLY A 57 -17.32 0.07 -18.38
N GLU A 58 -17.26 1.40 -18.59
CA GLU A 58 -18.08 2.42 -17.93
C GLU A 58 -18.04 2.33 -16.39
N ALA A 59 -16.86 2.03 -15.82
CA ALA A 59 -16.68 2.03 -14.38
C ALA A 59 -17.03 3.39 -13.79
N ASN A 60 -17.67 3.38 -12.62
CA ASN A 60 -18.04 4.63 -11.96
C ASN A 60 -16.78 5.41 -11.51
N PRO A 61 -16.89 6.74 -11.29
CA PRO A 61 -15.74 7.55 -10.89
C PRO A 61 -15.05 7.09 -9.59
N THR A 62 -15.77 6.43 -8.68
CA THR A 62 -15.18 5.90 -7.44
C THR A 62 -14.25 4.73 -7.73
N ASP A 63 -14.63 3.83 -8.63
CA ASP A 63 -13.80 2.68 -9.03
C ASP A 63 -12.55 3.12 -9.79
N ILE A 64 -12.67 4.13 -10.67
CA ILE A 64 -11.53 4.70 -11.39
C ILE A 64 -10.54 5.35 -10.40
N ALA A 65 -11.05 6.17 -9.47
CA ALA A 65 -10.23 6.82 -8.45
C ALA A 65 -9.56 5.80 -7.52
N ALA A 66 -10.30 4.78 -7.09
CA ALA A 66 -9.76 3.70 -6.27
C ALA A 66 -8.66 2.94 -7.03
N CYS A 67 -8.85 2.67 -8.32
CA CYS A 67 -7.85 2.04 -9.19
C CYS A 67 -6.56 2.85 -9.28
N ASP A 68 -6.67 4.17 -9.49
CA ASP A 68 -5.50 5.05 -9.50
C ASP A 68 -4.75 5.01 -8.18
N PHE A 69 -5.50 5.14 -7.08
CA PHE A 69 -4.92 5.15 -5.74
C PHE A 69 -4.20 3.85 -5.42
N VAL A 70 -4.84 2.69 -5.64
CA VAL A 70 -4.19 1.41 -5.32
C VAL A 70 -3.02 1.11 -6.26
N SER A 71 -3.11 1.51 -7.53
CA SER A 71 -2.00 1.33 -8.47
C SER A 71 -0.80 2.20 -8.08
N ALA A 72 -1.01 3.45 -7.69
CA ALA A 72 0.05 4.30 -7.15
C ALA A 72 0.63 3.73 -5.85
N TYR A 73 -0.21 3.29 -4.92
CA TYR A 73 0.22 2.71 -3.64
C TYR A 73 1.10 1.47 -3.83
N TYR A 74 0.63 0.48 -4.59
CA TYR A 74 1.37 -0.76 -4.83
C TYR A 74 2.53 -0.60 -5.82
N GLY A 75 2.45 0.38 -6.71
CA GLY A 75 3.55 0.80 -7.57
C GLY A 75 4.63 1.63 -6.87
N ILE A 76 4.49 1.90 -5.57
CA ILE A 76 5.40 2.75 -4.77
C ILE A 76 5.60 4.13 -5.41
N ARG A 77 4.51 4.76 -5.84
CA ARG A 77 4.52 6.10 -6.46
C ARG A 77 3.72 7.08 -5.61
N GLU A 78 4.26 8.29 -5.46
CA GLU A 78 3.52 9.41 -4.90
C GLU A 78 2.44 9.89 -5.88
N SER A 79 1.21 10.03 -5.40
CA SER A 79 0.09 10.48 -6.23
C SER A 79 -0.97 11.19 -5.38
N GLU A 80 -0.72 12.46 -5.09
CA GLU A 80 -1.65 13.32 -4.38
C GLU A 80 -3.00 13.46 -5.12
N SER A 81 -2.98 13.49 -6.45
CA SER A 81 -4.20 13.57 -7.26
C SER A 81 -5.09 12.33 -7.08
N SER A 82 -4.52 11.13 -7.06
CA SER A 82 -5.29 9.90 -6.81
C SER A 82 -5.84 9.83 -5.38
N TYR A 83 -5.08 10.35 -4.41
CA TYR A 83 -5.55 10.49 -3.03
C TYR A 83 -6.78 11.41 -2.98
N HIS A 84 -6.67 12.63 -3.48
CA HIS A 84 -7.81 13.57 -3.48
C HIS A 84 -8.99 13.02 -4.27
N ALA A 85 -8.77 12.31 -5.38
CA ALA A 85 -9.84 11.67 -6.14
C ALA A 85 -10.65 10.66 -5.30
N ILE A 86 -9.99 9.76 -4.55
CA ILE A 86 -10.71 8.82 -3.66
C ILE A 86 -11.42 9.56 -2.53
N ARG A 87 -10.82 10.63 -1.99
CA ARG A 87 -11.42 11.43 -0.92
C ARG A 87 -12.66 12.18 -1.42
N SER A 88 -12.59 12.82 -2.59
CA SER A 88 -13.72 13.51 -3.23
C SER A 88 -14.84 12.55 -3.63
N ALA A 89 -14.50 11.33 -4.05
CA ALA A 89 -15.49 10.27 -4.29
C ALA A 89 -16.14 9.75 -2.99
N GLY A 90 -15.62 10.14 -1.82
CA GLY A 90 -16.04 9.71 -0.50
C GLY A 90 -15.56 8.31 -0.12
N TYR A 91 -14.58 7.76 -0.83
CA TYR A 91 -13.99 6.43 -0.60
C TYR A 91 -12.84 6.49 0.42
N PRO A 92 -12.61 5.43 1.22
CA PRO A 92 -13.45 4.24 1.40
C PRO A 92 -14.80 4.49 2.09
N LYS A 93 -15.85 3.77 1.66
CA LYS A 93 -17.23 3.86 2.17
C LYS A 93 -17.65 2.60 2.93
N GLY A 94 -18.35 2.77 4.04
CA GLY A 94 -18.83 1.65 4.85
C GLY A 94 -17.72 0.99 5.69
N LEU A 95 -18.12 0.15 6.63
CA LEU A 95 -17.23 -0.36 7.67
C LEU A 95 -16.09 -1.22 7.12
N VAL A 96 -16.40 -2.11 6.17
CA VAL A 96 -15.43 -3.08 5.63
C VAL A 96 -14.34 -2.37 4.84
N ASP A 97 -14.71 -1.47 3.91
CA ASP A 97 -13.71 -0.74 3.13
C ASP A 97 -12.89 0.19 4.03
N GLN A 98 -13.52 0.85 5.02
CA GLN A 98 -12.79 1.67 5.97
C GLN A 98 -11.80 0.86 6.80
N ALA A 99 -12.14 -0.39 7.19
CA ALA A 99 -11.24 -1.25 7.93
C ALA A 99 -10.08 -1.81 7.08
N LEU A 100 -10.34 -2.14 5.81
CA LEU A 100 -9.38 -2.80 4.91
C LEU A 100 -8.52 -1.82 4.09
N PHE A 101 -9.14 -0.79 3.51
CA PHE A 101 -8.50 0.22 2.66
C PHE A 101 -8.14 1.50 3.41
N GLY A 102 -8.93 1.91 4.40
CA GLY A 102 -8.70 3.14 5.15
C GLY A 102 -7.26 3.28 5.66
N PRO A 103 -6.68 2.26 6.31
CA PRO A 103 -5.30 2.31 6.78
C PRO A 103 -4.26 2.44 5.67
N LEU A 104 -4.55 1.94 4.45
CA LEU A 104 -3.69 2.17 3.28
C LEU A 104 -3.71 3.65 2.88
N GLY A 105 -4.89 4.27 2.89
CA GLY A 105 -5.05 5.71 2.69
C GLY A 105 -4.26 6.53 3.72
N VAL A 106 -4.33 6.17 5.00
CA VAL A 106 -3.59 6.88 6.07
C VAL A 106 -2.08 6.75 5.89
N LEU A 107 -1.59 5.55 5.58
CA LEU A 107 -0.16 5.35 5.30
C LEU A 107 0.29 6.05 4.02
N ALA A 108 -0.53 6.05 2.97
CA ALA A 108 -0.26 6.80 1.75
C ALA A 108 -0.16 8.31 2.04
N ALA A 109 -1.14 8.87 2.77
CA ALA A 109 -1.13 10.27 3.18
C ALA A 109 0.13 10.61 4.00
N ALA A 110 0.56 9.72 4.90
CA ALA A 110 1.82 9.90 5.62
C ALA A 110 3.01 9.93 4.66
N ARG A 111 3.16 8.96 3.75
CA ARG A 111 4.30 8.88 2.82
C ARG A 111 4.32 10.02 1.81
N TRP A 112 3.14 10.46 1.36
CA TRP A 112 2.95 11.52 0.37
C TRP A 112 2.82 12.91 1.02
N ARG A 113 3.07 13.04 2.33
CA ARG A 113 3.03 14.30 3.08
C ARG A 113 1.70 15.07 2.97
N ILE A 114 0.60 14.32 2.87
CA ILE A 114 -0.75 14.88 2.82
C ILE A 114 -1.27 15.04 4.25
N ASP A 115 -1.74 16.24 4.57
CA ASP A 115 -2.47 16.53 5.79
C ASP A 115 -3.97 16.29 5.59
N ASP A 116 -4.48 15.24 6.24
CA ASP A 116 -5.90 14.86 6.22
C ASP A 116 -6.28 14.29 7.59
N GLN A 117 -6.05 15.09 8.62
CA GLN A 117 -6.33 14.72 10.01
C GLN A 117 -7.77 14.19 10.22
N PRO A 118 -8.84 14.77 9.62
CA PRO A 118 -10.20 14.23 9.76
C PRO A 118 -10.37 12.82 9.18
N PHE A 119 -9.59 12.45 8.15
CA PHE A 119 -9.58 11.08 7.64
C PHE A 119 -8.82 10.15 8.59
N VAL A 120 -7.67 10.57 9.09
CA VAL A 120 -6.86 9.79 10.03
C VAL A 120 -7.69 9.40 11.26
N GLU A 121 -8.30 10.36 11.95
CA GLU A 121 -9.10 10.13 13.16
C GLU A 121 -10.26 9.17 12.91
N ARG A 122 -10.92 9.31 11.75
CA ARG A 122 -12.03 8.44 11.36
C ARG A 122 -11.56 7.00 11.17
N ILE A 123 -10.43 6.80 10.50
CA ILE A 123 -9.89 5.46 10.24
C ILE A 123 -9.33 4.83 11.53
N GLU A 124 -8.70 5.61 12.40
CA GLU A 124 -8.28 5.16 13.72
C GLU A 124 -9.46 4.62 14.53
N ALA A 125 -10.56 5.38 14.62
CA ALA A 125 -11.79 4.97 15.30
C ALA A 125 -12.40 3.69 14.70
N VAL A 126 -12.35 3.52 13.38
CA VAL A 126 -12.81 2.29 12.71
C VAL A 126 -11.92 1.10 13.05
N VAL A 127 -10.61 1.26 12.99
CA VAL A 127 -9.65 0.19 13.29
C VAL A 127 -9.74 -0.23 14.76
N GLU A 128 -9.88 0.72 15.68
CA GLU A 128 -10.11 0.45 17.10
C GLU A 128 -11.39 -0.37 17.30
N ARG A 129 -12.52 0.12 16.78
CA ARG A 129 -13.82 -0.54 16.90
C ARG A 129 -13.84 -1.95 16.30
N THR A 130 -13.16 -2.16 15.19
CA THR A 130 -13.14 -3.46 14.49
C THR A 130 -12.07 -4.42 15.02
N GLY A 131 -11.10 -3.92 15.78
CA GLY A 131 -9.96 -4.70 16.23
C GLY A 131 -9.05 -5.19 15.09
N HIS A 132 -9.14 -4.61 13.88
CA HIS A 132 -8.46 -5.11 12.69
C HIS A 132 -6.93 -4.99 12.81
N ALA A 133 -6.26 -6.13 13.03
CA ALA A 133 -4.83 -6.17 13.37
C ALA A 133 -3.91 -5.60 12.28
N ARG A 134 -4.16 -5.94 11.00
CA ARG A 134 -3.42 -5.35 9.87
C ARG A 134 -3.61 -3.83 9.81
N GLY A 135 -4.83 -3.37 10.06
CA GLY A 135 -5.14 -1.94 10.11
C GLY A 135 -4.33 -1.21 11.19
N ARG A 136 -4.24 -1.80 12.40
CA ARG A 136 -3.41 -1.23 13.48
C ARG A 136 -1.95 -1.13 13.08
N ALA A 137 -1.38 -2.20 12.50
CA ALA A 137 0.02 -2.21 12.07
C ALA A 137 0.31 -1.12 11.01
N LEU A 138 -0.58 -0.95 10.03
CA LEU A 138 -0.49 0.12 9.01
C LEU A 138 -0.57 1.52 9.63
N LEU A 139 -1.45 1.74 10.61
CA LEU A 139 -1.54 3.01 11.34
C LEU A 139 -0.28 3.29 12.17
N THR A 140 0.28 2.26 12.83
CA THR A 140 1.55 2.37 13.56
C THR A 140 2.69 2.78 12.62
N GLN A 141 2.78 2.15 11.44
CA GLN A 141 3.76 2.53 10.43
C GLN A 141 3.56 3.97 9.95
N ALA A 142 2.32 4.37 9.68
CA ALA A 142 2.00 5.74 9.25
C ALA A 142 2.42 6.77 10.30
N ALA A 143 2.19 6.49 11.58
CA ALA A 143 2.65 7.33 12.69
C ALA A 143 4.19 7.41 12.73
N GLY A 144 4.88 6.30 12.49
CA GLY A 144 6.35 6.24 12.38
C GLY A 144 6.89 7.09 11.23
N VAL A 145 6.28 7.00 10.04
CA VAL A 145 6.63 7.84 8.87
C VAL A 145 6.43 9.32 9.17
N ARG A 146 5.31 9.71 9.79
CA ARG A 146 5.07 11.10 10.19
C ARG A 146 6.05 11.58 11.26
N ALA A 147 6.41 10.73 12.22
CA ALA A 147 7.43 11.03 13.23
C ALA A 147 8.79 11.29 12.58
N MET A 148 9.19 10.46 11.60
CA MET A 148 10.42 10.65 10.83
C MET A 148 10.42 12.03 10.13
N GLN A 149 9.32 12.39 9.47
CA GLN A 149 9.17 13.67 8.78
C GLN A 149 9.27 14.89 9.71
N ARG A 150 8.87 14.74 10.97
CA ARG A 150 9.04 15.76 12.01
C ARG A 150 10.42 15.76 12.68
N GLY A 151 11.32 14.86 12.27
CA GLY A 151 12.64 14.70 12.90
C GLY A 151 12.61 13.96 14.24
N GLU A 152 11.48 13.37 14.64
CA GLU A 152 11.33 12.57 15.86
C GLU A 152 11.93 11.15 15.66
N LEU A 153 13.21 11.06 15.27
CA LEU A 153 13.82 9.83 14.73
C LEU A 153 13.76 8.64 15.69
N ALA A 154 14.01 8.83 16.99
CA ALA A 154 13.93 7.75 17.98
C ALA A 154 12.50 7.17 18.12
N LYS A 155 11.49 8.04 18.00
CA LYS A 155 10.08 7.62 18.02
C LYS A 155 9.70 6.96 16.70
N ALA A 156 10.18 7.48 15.59
CA ALA A 156 9.99 6.89 14.27
C ALA A 156 10.54 5.47 14.21
N GLU A 157 11.77 5.27 14.70
CA GLU A 157 12.45 3.97 14.74
C GLU A 157 11.60 2.95 15.48
N LYS A 158 11.20 3.28 16.73
CA LYS A 158 10.34 2.42 17.54
C LYS A 158 9.03 2.06 16.81
N LEU A 159 8.32 3.06 16.29
CA LEU A 159 7.02 2.85 15.66
C LEU A 159 7.11 1.99 14.40
N VAL A 160 8.09 2.26 13.52
CA VAL A 160 8.25 1.46 12.30
C VAL A 160 8.73 0.05 12.64
N PHE A 161 9.61 -0.12 13.62
CA PHE A 161 10.01 -1.44 14.11
C PHE A 161 8.83 -2.23 14.70
N ASP A 162 7.98 -1.62 15.52
CA ASP A 162 6.76 -2.24 16.06
C ASP A 162 5.83 -2.71 14.92
N ALA A 163 5.71 -1.93 13.84
CA ALA A 163 4.94 -2.32 12.65
C ALA A 163 5.58 -3.52 11.92
N ILE A 164 6.91 -3.56 11.76
CA ILE A 164 7.64 -4.70 11.17
C ILE A 164 7.33 -5.99 11.95
N GLN A 165 7.38 -5.94 13.29
CA GLN A 165 7.09 -7.10 14.15
C GLN A 165 5.63 -7.55 14.01
N ALA A 166 4.70 -6.61 13.94
CA ALA A 166 3.29 -6.91 13.73
C ALA A 166 3.04 -7.57 12.37
N PHE A 167 3.63 -7.06 11.28
CA PHE A 167 3.51 -7.67 9.95
C PHE A 167 4.14 -9.07 9.89
N GLY A 168 5.28 -9.28 10.55
CA GLY A 168 5.89 -10.61 10.68
C GLY A 168 4.96 -11.61 11.37
N THR A 169 4.33 -11.21 12.47
CA THR A 169 3.36 -12.04 13.21
C THR A 169 2.13 -12.37 12.36
N LEU A 170 1.65 -11.40 11.56
CA LEU A 170 0.50 -11.56 10.68
C LEU A 170 0.83 -12.27 9.35
N ARG A 171 2.11 -12.56 9.10
CA ARG A 171 2.64 -13.14 7.84
C ARG A 171 2.27 -12.29 6.61
N LEU A 172 2.35 -10.97 6.78
CA LEU A 172 2.10 -9.96 5.74
C LEU A 172 3.44 -9.51 5.14
N ASP A 173 4.01 -10.36 4.29
CA ASP A 173 5.38 -10.20 3.79
C ASP A 173 5.56 -8.91 2.98
N TYR A 174 4.56 -8.53 2.16
CA TYR A 174 4.64 -7.30 1.36
C TYR A 174 4.70 -6.05 2.25
N GLU A 175 3.77 -5.90 3.20
CA GLU A 175 3.76 -4.78 4.14
C GLU A 175 5.01 -4.77 5.03
N ARG A 176 5.48 -5.95 5.45
CA ARG A 176 6.73 -6.07 6.18
C ARG A 176 7.91 -5.52 5.39
N ALA A 177 8.02 -5.88 4.11
CA ALA A 177 9.07 -5.36 3.23
C ALA A 177 8.98 -3.85 3.03
N VAL A 178 7.76 -3.30 2.90
CA VAL A 178 7.55 -1.85 2.84
C VAL A 178 7.97 -1.17 4.15
N ALA A 179 7.63 -1.74 5.30
CA ALA A 179 8.03 -1.20 6.61
C ALA A 179 9.54 -1.29 6.86
N LEU A 180 10.20 -2.37 6.43
CA LEU A 180 11.67 -2.49 6.44
C LEU A 180 12.33 -1.38 5.61
N ALA A 181 11.77 -1.06 4.44
CA ALA A 181 12.27 0.04 3.62
C ALA A 181 12.13 1.41 4.31
N ASP A 182 11.02 1.63 5.03
CA ASP A 182 10.82 2.85 5.81
C ASP A 182 11.75 2.90 7.03
N HIS A 183 11.98 1.77 7.71
CA HIS A 183 12.88 1.69 8.87
C HIS A 183 14.34 1.86 8.46
N ALA A 184 14.76 1.32 7.31
CA ALA A 184 16.09 1.57 6.76
C ALA A 184 16.36 3.07 6.57
N ARG A 185 15.37 3.85 6.10
CA ARG A 185 15.48 5.31 6.01
C ARG A 185 15.63 5.98 7.38
N VAL A 186 14.94 5.46 8.41
CA VAL A 186 15.07 5.98 9.78
C VAL A 186 16.45 5.66 10.36
N LEU A 187 16.92 4.42 10.23
CA LEU A 187 18.24 3.98 10.68
C LEU A 187 19.36 4.78 10.02
N ALA A 188 19.23 5.02 8.73
CA ALA A 188 20.11 5.88 7.96
C ALA A 188 20.16 7.32 8.50
N ALA A 189 19.00 7.92 8.76
CA ALA A 189 18.92 9.25 9.34
C ALA A 189 19.52 9.31 10.76
N LEU A 190 19.54 8.18 11.48
CA LEU A 190 20.22 8.01 12.77
C LEU A 190 21.72 7.69 12.64
N GLY A 191 22.26 7.53 11.43
CA GLY A 191 23.66 7.16 11.19
C GLY A 191 24.00 5.70 11.53
N ARG A 192 22.99 4.83 11.57
CA ARG A 192 23.12 3.41 11.94
C ARG A 192 23.36 2.54 10.71
N ALA A 193 24.37 1.68 10.74
CA ALA A 193 24.80 0.85 9.61
C ALA A 193 23.83 -0.29 9.24
N GLU A 194 22.95 -0.66 10.17
CA GLU A 194 21.93 -1.70 10.05
C GLU A 194 20.94 -1.42 8.91
N HIS A 195 20.83 -0.17 8.44
CA HIS A 195 19.97 0.19 7.30
C HIS A 195 20.23 -0.67 6.04
N ARG A 196 21.49 -1.10 5.80
CA ARG A 196 21.83 -1.95 4.65
C ARG A 196 21.20 -3.33 4.76
N GLN A 197 21.28 -3.94 5.94
CA GLN A 197 20.69 -5.25 6.19
C GLN A 197 19.17 -5.23 5.98
N GLU A 198 18.49 -4.15 6.40
CA GLU A 198 17.05 -4.02 6.19
C GLU A 198 16.67 -3.79 4.74
N CYS A 199 17.47 -3.03 4.00
CA CYS A 199 17.32 -2.91 2.55
C CYS A 199 17.49 -4.27 1.86
N ASP A 200 18.49 -5.06 2.25
CA ASP A 200 18.73 -6.38 1.66
C ASP A 200 17.59 -7.36 1.97
N GLU A 201 17.08 -7.35 3.21
CA GLU A 201 15.93 -8.17 3.58
C GLU A 201 14.65 -7.74 2.84
N ALA A 202 14.37 -6.44 2.76
CA ALA A 202 13.22 -5.92 2.03
C ALA A 202 13.28 -6.28 0.53
N LYS A 203 14.48 -6.19 -0.10
CA LYS A 203 14.70 -6.63 -1.48
C LYS A 203 14.44 -8.12 -1.66
N ALA A 204 14.98 -8.97 -0.79
CA ALA A 204 14.80 -10.42 -0.87
C ALA A 204 13.33 -10.84 -0.76
N ILE A 205 12.55 -10.15 0.08
CA ILE A 205 11.10 -10.38 0.17
C ILE A 205 10.40 -9.89 -1.11
N ALA A 206 10.71 -8.68 -1.58
CA ALA A 206 10.10 -8.13 -2.79
C ALA A 206 10.37 -9.01 -4.01
N GLU A 207 11.58 -9.54 -4.16
CA GLU A 207 11.94 -10.49 -5.24
C GLU A 207 11.12 -11.78 -5.18
N ARG A 208 10.98 -12.37 -3.99
CA ARG A 208 10.17 -13.58 -3.79
C ARG A 208 8.70 -13.38 -4.17
N LEU A 209 8.17 -12.19 -3.89
CA LEU A 209 6.78 -11.82 -4.21
C LEU A 209 6.60 -11.35 -5.66
N GLY A 210 7.68 -11.14 -6.41
CA GLY A 210 7.63 -10.50 -7.73
C GLY A 210 7.25 -9.02 -7.68
N ALA A 211 7.40 -8.35 -6.53
CA ALA A 211 7.08 -6.95 -6.31
C ALA A 211 8.20 -6.03 -6.84
N VAL A 212 8.35 -5.98 -8.17
CA VAL A 212 9.41 -5.22 -8.87
C VAL A 212 9.43 -3.74 -8.47
N ALA A 213 8.27 -3.11 -8.34
CA ALA A 213 8.18 -1.70 -7.95
C ALA A 213 8.77 -1.45 -6.55
N LEU A 214 8.46 -2.32 -5.59
CA LEU A 214 9.04 -2.26 -4.25
C LEU A 214 10.54 -2.51 -4.26
N ARG A 215 10.99 -3.56 -4.96
CA ARG A 215 12.42 -3.88 -5.07
C ARG A 215 13.22 -2.67 -5.58
N ASN A 216 12.75 -2.04 -6.65
CA ASN A 216 13.39 -0.87 -7.24
C ASN A 216 13.38 0.33 -6.27
N ALA A 217 12.27 0.55 -5.56
CA ALA A 217 12.18 1.61 -4.56
C ALA A 217 13.15 1.40 -3.39
N VAL A 218 13.33 0.16 -2.92
CA VAL A 218 14.31 -0.18 -1.87
C VAL A 218 15.74 0.01 -2.37
N GLU A 219 16.00 -0.31 -3.63
CA GLU A 219 17.31 -0.06 -4.25
C GLU A 219 17.67 1.42 -4.26
N GLN A 220 16.72 2.30 -4.60
CA GLN A 220 16.92 3.74 -4.52
C GLN A 220 17.21 4.23 -3.11
N VAL A 221 16.56 3.64 -2.09
CA VAL A 221 16.85 3.93 -0.68
C VAL A 221 18.30 3.56 -0.35
N ALA A 222 18.74 2.36 -0.72
CA ALA A 222 20.09 1.90 -0.44
C ALA A 222 21.19 2.75 -1.11
N VAL A 223 20.88 3.42 -2.23
CA VAL A 223 21.82 4.30 -2.95
C VAL A 223 21.79 5.74 -2.42
N ALA A 224 20.65 6.21 -1.93
CA ALA A 224 20.45 7.59 -1.49
C ALA A 224 20.97 7.89 -0.06
N ILE A 225 21.40 6.86 0.66
CA ILE A 225 21.91 6.91 2.03
C ILE A 225 23.40 6.60 2.01
#